data_AF-A0A2V5MKF1-F1
#
_entry.id   AF-A0A2V5MKF1-F1
#
_cell.length_a   1.000
_cell.length_b   1.000
_cell.length_c   1.000
_cell.angle_alpha   90.00
_cell.angle_beta   90.00
_cell.angle_gamma   90.00
#
_symmetry.space_group_name_H-M   'P 1'
#
loop_
_entity.id
_entity.type
_entity.pdbx_description
1 polymer ?
#
loop_
_entity_poly.entity_id
_entity_poly.type
_entity_poly.pdbx_seq_one_letter_code
_entity_poly.pdbx_strand_id
1 'polypeptide(L)'
;MKLFARLRSGKKKSGHPLFRYGWKITLAAIVAGSGVVIFLFYGAWAQTFDMKKVGEMPERNTVYDVDGKIYSRLAGANRLKVSLSEVSPLFIEAVLTREDARFYEHKGIDWRGILRALAHDVLSGSAREGASSITQQLARNSLPLGGRTLSRKLLEAMVAFRIERQFTKQQILELYVNRIYFGTGCYGVETASQLYFGKSASKLNLSEAALLAGLIRSPNRFSPLRNPEGAAMQRNAVLDRMVALKRISPAQAEEAKRTKIAAHPKRLPFIQENYAMDAVQRDLNQLLTQDQIDNGGLSIYTTLDPAVQNAAQQALETQLTKIEHQSNFHHPLKANYHPPENGEGDSSMPYLEGAVVVIDNESGGIRALVGGRDYAQSKFNRALAPTNRQLGSAFKPFVYAIAFTHGLLPGGAISDGPIQPGEIDGAGNWSPANSDGT
;
A
#
# COMPACT_ATOMS: atom_id res chain seq x y z
N MET A 1 -48.41 35.20 84.70
CA MET A 1 -49.54 34.77 83.84
C MET A 1 -49.06 33.69 82.89
N LYS A 2 -49.65 32.48 82.99
CA LYS A 2 -49.49 31.37 82.05
C LYS A 2 -50.19 31.71 80.71
N LEU A 3 -49.78 31.21 79.55
CA LEU A 3 -50.35 30.08 78.75
C LEU A 3 -49.80 30.36 77.32
N PHE A 4 -49.23 29.48 76.49
CA PHE A 4 -49.46 28.08 76.07
C PHE A 4 -48.10 27.50 75.60
N ALA A 5 -47.64 26.31 76.02
CA ALA A 5 -47.95 24.97 75.49
C ALA A 5 -47.67 24.81 73.97
N ARG A 6 -47.13 23.73 73.40
CA ARG A 6 -46.41 22.48 73.77
C ARG A 6 -46.08 21.81 72.42
N LEU A 7 -45.15 20.83 72.42
CA LEU A 7 -44.96 19.76 71.40
C LEU A 7 -44.08 20.07 70.17
N ARG A 8 -42.84 19.54 70.17
CA ARG A 8 -42.55 18.20 69.63
C ARG A 8 -41.11 17.78 69.94
N SER A 9 -40.96 16.66 70.65
CA SER A 9 -39.69 15.99 70.85
C SER A 9 -39.22 15.33 69.54
N GLY A 10 -38.08 15.73 69.02
CA GLY A 10 -37.36 14.99 67.99
C GLY A 10 -36.12 14.34 68.59
N LYS A 11 -36.20 13.03 68.91
CA LYS A 11 -35.00 12.22 69.14
C LYS A 11 -34.11 12.31 67.89
N LYS A 12 -32.94 12.95 67.99
CA LYS A 12 -31.87 12.79 67.00
C LYS A 12 -31.45 11.31 67.02
N LYS A 13 -31.98 10.52 66.09
CA LYS A 13 -31.41 9.21 65.77
C LYS A 13 -29.97 9.46 65.30
N SER A 14 -29.00 8.95 66.05
CA SER A 14 -27.62 8.86 65.59
C SER A 14 -27.60 7.98 64.34
N GLY A 15 -27.49 8.60 63.16
CA GLY A 15 -27.31 7.87 61.92
C GLY A 15 -26.01 7.09 61.99
N HIS A 16 -26.10 5.76 61.97
CA HIS A 16 -24.95 4.86 61.92
C HIS A 16 -24.03 5.27 60.75
N PRO A 17 -22.70 5.40 60.96
CA PRO A 17 -21.77 5.89 59.93
C PRO A 17 -21.77 5.04 58.64
N LEU A 18 -22.23 3.80 58.71
CA LEU A 18 -22.41 2.89 57.57
C LEU A 18 -23.37 3.43 56.49
N PHE A 19 -24.39 4.20 56.84
CA PHE A 19 -25.35 4.74 55.86
C PHE A 19 -24.80 5.94 55.07
N ARG A 20 -23.83 6.70 55.63
CA ARG A 20 -23.17 7.82 54.93
C ARG A 20 -22.15 7.37 53.87
N TYR A 21 -21.63 6.15 54.00
CA TYR A 21 -20.65 5.58 53.08
C TYR A 21 -21.20 4.44 52.21
N GLY A 22 -22.35 3.86 52.55
CA GLY A 22 -22.99 2.77 51.80
C GLY A 22 -23.15 3.08 50.31
N TRP A 23 -23.64 4.26 49.95
CA TRP A 23 -23.80 4.64 48.53
C TRP A 23 -22.47 4.75 47.78
N LYS A 24 -21.38 5.16 48.45
CA LYS A 24 -20.04 5.23 47.85
C LYS A 24 -19.48 3.83 47.59
N ILE A 25 -19.72 2.90 48.50
CA ILE A 25 -19.33 1.49 48.35
C ILE A 25 -20.13 0.84 47.22
N THR A 26 -21.45 1.06 47.17
CA THR A 26 -22.31 0.56 46.09
C THR A 26 -21.90 1.17 44.74
N LEU A 27 -21.62 2.48 44.68
CA LEU A 27 -21.13 3.14 43.46
C LEU A 27 -19.78 2.58 43.03
N ALA A 28 -18.83 2.40 43.95
CA ALA A 28 -17.53 1.81 43.65
C ALA A 28 -17.66 0.37 43.14
N ALA A 29 -18.56 -0.43 43.72
CA ALA A 29 -18.85 -1.79 43.27
C ALA A 29 -19.48 -1.81 41.87
N ILE A 30 -20.41 -0.89 41.57
CA ILE A 30 -21.03 -0.76 40.23
C ILE A 30 -19.99 -0.34 39.20
N VAL A 31 -19.14 0.65 39.50
CA VAL A 31 -18.07 1.10 38.62
C VAL A 31 -17.05 -0.02 38.37
N ALA A 32 -16.63 -0.74 39.42
CA ALA A 32 -15.74 -1.89 39.29
C ALA A 32 -16.38 -3.02 38.47
N GLY A 33 -17.63 -3.38 38.74
CA GLY A 33 -18.38 -4.40 38.01
C GLY A 33 -18.54 -4.03 36.53
N SER A 34 -18.87 -2.77 36.24
CA SER A 34 -18.98 -2.26 34.86
C SER A 34 -17.64 -2.32 34.15
N GLY A 35 -16.55 -1.98 34.83
CA GLY A 35 -15.18 -2.12 34.31
C GLY A 35 -14.82 -3.56 33.96
N VAL A 36 -15.20 -4.52 34.80
CA VAL A 36 -14.99 -5.97 34.52
C VAL A 36 -15.79 -6.41 33.30
N VAL A 37 -17.06 -6.01 33.19
CA VAL A 37 -17.90 -6.35 32.02
C VAL A 37 -17.30 -5.77 30.73
N ILE A 38 -16.87 -4.51 30.75
CA ILE A 38 -16.19 -3.88 29.62
C ILE A 38 -14.90 -4.65 29.28
N PHE A 39 -14.08 -4.98 30.28
CA PHE A 39 -12.85 -5.73 30.08
C PHE A 39 -13.11 -7.11 29.42
N LEU A 40 -14.10 -7.86 29.92
CA LEU A 40 -14.47 -9.16 29.39
C LEU A 40 -15.02 -9.06 27.97
N PHE A 41 -15.88 -8.07 27.70
CA PHE A 41 -16.44 -7.84 26.36
C PHE A 41 -15.35 -7.55 25.34
N TYR A 42 -14.49 -6.56 25.60
CA TYR A 42 -13.39 -6.24 24.68
C TYR A 42 -12.32 -7.33 24.65
N GLY A 43 -12.12 -8.09 25.73
CA GLY A 43 -11.25 -9.24 25.77
C GLY A 43 -11.73 -10.37 24.86
N ALA A 44 -13.04 -10.70 24.91
CA ALA A 44 -13.67 -11.66 24.03
C ALA A 44 -13.65 -11.20 22.56
N TRP A 45 -13.98 -9.93 22.32
CA TRP A 45 -13.89 -9.36 20.97
C TRP A 45 -12.46 -9.38 20.44
N ALA A 46 -11.47 -9.06 21.27
CA ALA A 46 -10.08 -9.15 20.86
C ALA A 46 -9.69 -10.57 20.42
N GLN A 47 -10.32 -11.63 20.93
CA GLN A 47 -10.03 -13.03 20.54
C GLN A 47 -10.42 -13.35 19.10
N THR A 48 -11.35 -12.62 18.49
CA THR A 48 -11.81 -12.89 17.11
C THR A 48 -10.76 -12.53 16.06
N PHE A 49 -9.76 -11.73 16.43
CA PHE A 49 -8.66 -11.37 15.52
C PHE A 49 -7.61 -12.48 15.44
N ASP A 50 -7.21 -12.84 14.23
CA ASP A 50 -6.09 -13.74 13.99
C ASP A 50 -4.76 -13.02 14.23
N MET A 51 -3.93 -13.59 15.10
CA MET A 51 -2.62 -13.03 15.44
C MET A 51 -1.54 -13.33 14.41
N LYS A 52 -1.76 -14.30 13.50
CA LYS A 52 -0.85 -14.54 12.37
C LYS A 52 -0.70 -13.28 11.51
N LYS A 53 -1.80 -12.55 11.31
CA LYS A 53 -1.84 -11.25 10.60
C LYS A 53 -0.96 -10.16 11.23
N VAL A 54 -0.61 -10.28 12.51
CA VAL A 54 0.33 -9.36 13.17
C VAL A 54 1.76 -9.64 12.71
N GLY A 55 2.11 -10.90 12.47
CA GLY A 55 3.41 -11.32 11.94
C GLY A 55 3.53 -11.15 10.42
N GLU A 56 2.42 -11.26 9.69
CA GLU A 56 2.37 -11.11 8.23
C GLU A 56 2.66 -9.67 7.80
N MET A 57 3.69 -9.49 6.99
CA MET A 57 4.15 -8.19 6.51
C MET A 57 4.21 -8.21 5.00
N PRO A 58 3.09 -7.95 4.30
CA PRO A 58 3.12 -7.97 2.86
C PRO A 58 4.10 -6.92 2.34
N GLU A 59 5.10 -7.40 1.61
CA GLU A 59 6.07 -6.57 0.89
C GLU A 59 5.51 -6.19 -0.48
N ARG A 60 6.26 -5.44 -1.26
CA ARG A 60 5.83 -5.09 -2.60
C ARG A 60 6.31 -6.11 -3.62
N ASN A 61 5.41 -6.61 -4.45
CA ASN A 61 5.77 -7.47 -5.57
C ASN A 61 6.61 -6.67 -6.57
N THR A 62 7.78 -7.20 -6.93
CA THR A 62 8.72 -6.56 -7.86
C THR A 62 8.70 -7.31 -9.18
N VAL A 63 8.53 -6.56 -10.28
CA VAL A 63 8.51 -7.09 -11.63
C VAL A 63 9.83 -6.74 -12.31
N TYR A 64 10.50 -7.75 -12.84
CA TYR A 64 11.78 -7.64 -13.53
C TYR A 64 11.58 -7.81 -15.04
N ASP A 65 12.35 -7.05 -15.81
CA ASP A 65 12.42 -7.17 -17.27
C ASP A 65 13.29 -8.37 -17.71
N VAL A 66 13.41 -8.54 -19.03
CA VAL A 66 14.26 -9.56 -19.67
C VAL A 66 15.73 -9.52 -19.21
N ASP A 67 16.25 -8.34 -18.86
CA ASP A 67 17.62 -8.16 -18.38
C ASP A 67 17.77 -8.40 -16.86
N GLY A 68 16.67 -8.73 -16.16
CA GLY A 68 16.65 -8.85 -14.70
C GLY A 68 16.71 -7.50 -13.98
N LYS A 69 16.49 -6.37 -14.67
CA LYS A 69 16.36 -5.05 -14.04
C LYS A 69 14.92 -4.83 -13.60
N ILE A 70 14.72 -3.95 -12.63
CA ILE A 70 13.37 -3.65 -12.13
C ILE A 70 12.59 -2.92 -13.22
N TYR A 71 11.59 -3.59 -13.79
CA TYR A 71 10.65 -3.05 -14.77
C TYR A 71 9.58 -2.19 -14.10
N SER A 72 8.89 -2.77 -13.12
CA SER A 72 7.81 -2.12 -12.36
C SER A 72 7.62 -2.82 -11.02
N ARG A 73 6.62 -2.39 -10.26
CA ARG A 73 6.24 -3.00 -8.99
C ARG A 73 4.73 -2.96 -8.84
N LEU A 74 4.13 -4.12 -8.52
CA LEU A 74 2.69 -4.29 -8.33
C LEU A 74 2.27 -3.83 -6.93
N ALA A 75 0.96 -3.90 -6.65
CA ALA A 75 0.35 -3.48 -5.38
C ALA A 75 1.06 -4.12 -4.16
N GLY A 76 1.04 -3.40 -3.03
CA GLY A 76 1.74 -3.74 -1.80
C GLY A 76 2.39 -2.52 -1.15
N ALA A 77 2.61 -2.57 0.16
CA ALA A 77 3.33 -1.51 0.88
C ALA A 77 4.79 -1.48 0.40
N ASN A 78 5.32 -0.30 0.03
CA ASN A 78 6.74 -0.17 -0.32
C ASN A 78 7.60 -0.41 0.94
N ARG A 79 7.98 -1.67 1.17
CA ARG A 79 8.64 -2.18 2.37
C ARG A 79 9.74 -3.17 1.99
N LEU A 80 10.94 -2.92 2.52
CA LEU A 80 12.02 -3.88 2.61
C LEU A 80 12.09 -4.34 4.06
N LYS A 81 11.84 -5.62 4.34
CA LYS A 81 11.97 -6.16 5.69
C LYS A 81 13.44 -6.28 6.06
N VAL A 82 13.76 -5.83 7.27
CA VAL A 82 15.08 -5.99 7.89
C VAL A 82 14.94 -6.63 9.26
N SER A 83 15.90 -7.46 9.64
CA SER A 83 15.97 -7.96 11.01
C SER A 83 16.27 -6.80 11.97
N LEU A 84 15.82 -6.90 13.23
CA LEU A 84 16.08 -5.86 14.22
C LEU A 84 17.59 -5.62 14.43
N SER A 85 18.42 -6.65 14.28
CA SER A 85 19.88 -6.57 14.35
C SER A 85 20.52 -5.75 13.21
N GLU A 86 19.83 -5.60 12.08
CA GLU A 86 20.28 -4.82 10.92
C GLU A 86 19.78 -3.36 10.96
N VAL A 87 19.15 -2.96 12.07
CA VAL A 87 18.69 -1.58 12.30
C VAL A 87 19.66 -0.87 13.24
N SER A 88 20.01 0.38 12.93
CA SER A 88 20.88 1.18 13.79
C SER A 88 20.36 1.24 15.23
N PRO A 89 21.18 0.92 16.25
CA PRO A 89 20.80 1.04 17.66
C PRO A 89 20.35 2.47 18.03
N LEU A 90 20.91 3.48 17.36
CA LEU A 90 20.54 4.88 17.54
C LEU A 90 19.08 5.13 17.12
N PHE A 91 18.64 4.50 16.04
CA PHE A 91 17.25 4.58 15.58
C PHE A 91 16.31 3.89 16.55
N ILE A 92 16.67 2.70 17.04
CA ILE A 92 15.88 2.00 18.05
C ILE A 92 15.71 2.86 19.31
N GLU A 93 16.79 3.44 19.83
CA GLU A 93 16.72 4.29 21.02
C GLU A 93 15.89 5.56 20.78
N ALA A 94 16.00 6.18 19.60
CA ALA A 94 15.21 7.34 19.21
C ALA A 94 13.72 7.01 19.15
N VAL A 95 13.34 5.86 18.57
CA VAL A 95 11.95 5.39 18.50
C VAL A 95 11.40 5.10 19.89
N LEU A 96 12.14 4.35 20.72
CA LEU A 96 11.73 4.05 22.09
C LEU A 96 11.54 5.35 22.89
N THR A 97 12.52 6.26 22.85
CA THR A 97 12.42 7.55 23.54
C THR A 97 11.20 8.36 23.11
N ARG A 98 10.88 8.35 21.81
CA ARG A 98 9.85 9.18 21.23
C ARG A 98 8.44 8.61 21.36
N GLU A 99 8.29 7.30 21.22
CA GLU A 99 7.00 6.62 21.16
C GLU A 99 6.67 5.87 22.44
N ASP A 100 7.65 5.23 23.10
CA ASP A 100 7.40 4.38 24.26
C ASP A 100 8.67 4.14 25.12
N ALA A 101 9.03 5.12 25.95
CA ALA A 101 10.30 5.13 26.68
C ALA A 101 10.44 3.98 27.71
N ARG A 102 9.32 3.37 28.10
CA ARG A 102 9.25 2.27 29.08
C ARG A 102 8.77 0.98 28.41
N PHE A 103 8.96 0.86 27.10
CA PHE A 103 8.51 -0.28 26.32
C PHE A 103 8.86 -1.63 26.95
N TYR A 104 10.08 -1.78 27.49
CA TYR A 104 10.54 -3.02 28.11
C TYR A 104 9.97 -3.27 29.52
N GLU A 105 9.40 -2.26 30.20
CA GLU A 105 8.91 -2.35 31.58
C GLU A 105 7.44 -2.79 31.67
N HIS A 106 6.64 -2.59 30.62
CA HIS A 106 5.21 -2.91 30.63
C HIS A 106 4.86 -4.06 29.68
N LYS A 107 3.66 -4.64 29.84
CA LYS A 107 3.15 -5.72 28.98
C LYS A 107 1.98 -5.19 28.14
N GLY A 108 2.26 -4.51 27.03
CA GLY A 108 1.24 -4.00 26.11
C GLY A 108 0.73 -2.59 26.39
N ILE A 109 0.51 -2.20 27.65
CA ILE A 109 0.00 -0.85 27.99
C ILE A 109 0.89 -0.19 29.04
N ASP A 110 1.34 1.05 28.79
CA ASP A 110 2.02 1.87 29.79
C ASP A 110 1.01 2.63 30.68
N TRP A 111 0.52 1.96 31.74
CA TRP A 111 -0.40 2.58 32.70
C TRP A 111 0.18 3.81 33.39
N ARG A 112 1.50 3.81 33.67
CA ARG A 112 2.19 4.97 34.25
C ARG A 112 2.26 6.11 33.24
N GLY A 113 2.31 5.80 31.95
CA GLY A 113 2.35 6.76 30.84
C GLY A 113 0.99 7.42 30.67
N ILE A 114 -0.06 6.60 30.67
CA ILE A 114 -1.44 7.06 30.62
C ILE A 114 -1.76 7.98 31.81
N LEU A 115 -1.47 7.55 33.05
CA LEU A 115 -1.75 8.37 34.23
C LEU A 115 -1.00 9.71 34.22
N ARG A 116 0.27 9.70 33.78
CA ARG A 116 1.09 10.91 33.64
C ARG A 116 0.56 11.85 32.57
N ALA A 117 0.22 11.33 31.39
CA ALA A 117 -0.37 12.11 30.31
C ALA A 117 -1.71 12.72 30.74
N LEU A 118 -2.55 11.95 31.44
CA LEU A 118 -3.85 12.40 31.93
C LEU A 118 -3.70 13.52 32.97
N ALA A 119 -2.76 13.38 33.93
CA ALA A 119 -2.45 14.45 34.87
C ALA A 119 -1.95 15.72 34.17
N HIS A 120 -1.05 15.58 33.19
CA HIS A 120 -0.52 16.69 32.43
C HIS A 120 -1.58 17.36 31.54
N ASP A 121 -2.44 16.60 30.87
CA ASP A 121 -3.51 17.10 30.01
C ASP A 121 -4.57 17.86 30.82
N VAL A 122 -4.89 17.40 32.04
CA VAL A 122 -5.79 18.11 32.96
C VAL A 122 -5.16 19.40 33.47
N LEU A 123 -3.86 19.40 33.79
CA LEU A 123 -3.13 20.58 34.26
C LEU A 123 -2.88 21.62 33.14
N SER A 124 -2.65 21.17 31.91
CA SER A 124 -2.28 22.03 30.78
C SER A 124 -3.47 22.42 29.88
N GLY A 125 -4.68 21.92 30.18
CA GLY A 125 -5.92 22.25 29.46
C GLY A 125 -5.94 21.85 27.98
N SER A 126 -4.96 21.06 27.51
CA SER A 126 -4.85 20.65 26.12
C SER A 126 -4.30 19.22 26.01
N ALA A 127 -4.98 18.37 25.24
CA ALA A 127 -4.53 17.00 24.97
C ALA A 127 -3.31 17.01 24.05
N ARG A 128 -2.09 17.03 24.64
CA ARG A 128 -0.84 17.19 23.88
C ARG A 128 0.04 15.94 23.88
N GLU A 129 -0.04 15.08 24.89
CA GLU A 129 0.80 13.89 25.01
C GLU A 129 0.14 12.63 24.39
N GLY A 130 0.93 11.87 23.62
CA GLY A 130 0.51 10.57 23.11
C GLY A 130 0.72 9.48 24.15
N ALA A 131 -0.36 8.89 24.68
CA ALA A 131 -0.28 7.84 25.70
C ALA A 131 -0.29 6.40 25.16
N SER A 132 -0.11 6.18 23.85
CA SER A 132 -0.21 4.85 23.24
C SER A 132 1.15 4.17 23.14
N SER A 133 1.25 2.94 23.64
CA SER A 133 2.47 2.13 23.57
C SER A 133 2.80 1.69 22.13
N ILE A 134 4.04 1.26 21.90
CA ILE A 134 4.46 0.68 20.61
C ILE A 134 3.56 -0.52 20.25
N THR A 135 3.25 -1.38 21.22
CA THR A 135 2.41 -2.56 20.99
C THR A 135 0.97 -2.18 20.60
N GLN A 136 0.39 -1.13 21.20
CA GLN A 136 -0.93 -0.62 20.80
C GLN A 136 -0.90 -0.05 19.39
N GLN A 137 0.18 0.66 19.02
CA GLN A 137 0.35 1.17 17.67
C GLN A 137 0.53 0.02 16.66
N LEU A 138 1.28 -1.03 17.02
CA LEU A 138 1.42 -2.23 16.21
C LEU A 138 0.06 -2.89 16.00
N ALA A 139 -0.74 -3.09 17.05
CA ALA A 139 -2.10 -3.63 16.95
C ALA A 139 -2.96 -2.84 15.96
N ARG A 140 -2.98 -1.51 16.12
CA ARG A 140 -3.72 -0.58 15.23
C ARG A 140 -3.29 -0.68 13.77
N ASN A 141 -1.99 -0.83 13.53
CA ASN A 141 -1.43 -0.86 12.18
C ASN A 141 -1.49 -2.27 11.56
N SER A 142 -1.86 -3.30 12.33
CA SER A 142 -1.84 -4.70 11.90
C SER A 142 -3.22 -5.30 11.66
N LEU A 143 -4.26 -4.78 12.32
CA LEU A 143 -5.56 -5.41 12.38
C LEU A 143 -6.67 -4.40 12.15
N PRO A 144 -7.82 -4.82 11.56
CA PRO A 144 -8.94 -3.94 11.29
C PRO A 144 -9.74 -3.66 12.58
N LEU A 145 -9.19 -2.81 13.45
CA LEU A 145 -9.80 -2.47 14.76
C LEU A 145 -10.87 -1.37 14.68
N GLY A 146 -11.21 -0.89 13.47
CA GLY A 146 -12.25 0.13 13.23
C GLY A 146 -11.76 1.59 13.20
N GLY A 147 -12.69 2.54 13.30
CA GLY A 147 -12.45 4.00 13.21
C GLY A 147 -11.97 4.66 14.50
N ARG A 148 -11.64 5.96 14.48
CA ARG A 148 -11.07 6.74 15.61
C ARG A 148 -12.05 6.94 16.79
N THR A 149 -12.33 5.88 17.55
CA THR A 149 -13.24 5.90 18.70
C THR A 149 -12.54 5.45 19.99
N LEU A 150 -13.18 5.73 21.15
CA LEU A 150 -12.74 5.20 22.46
C LEU A 150 -12.85 3.67 22.50
N SER A 151 -13.86 3.11 21.85
CA SER A 151 -14.04 1.67 21.67
C SER A 151 -12.82 1.02 20.99
N ARG A 152 -12.34 1.60 19.89
CA ARG A 152 -11.11 1.13 19.23
C ARG A 152 -9.90 1.22 20.15
N LYS A 153 -9.79 2.26 20.99
CA LYS A 153 -8.68 2.39 21.95
C LYS A 153 -8.66 1.28 23.00
N LEU A 154 -9.83 0.87 23.50
CA LEU A 154 -9.96 -0.29 24.37
C LEU A 154 -9.62 -1.59 23.64
N LEU A 155 -10.03 -1.71 22.38
CA LEU A 155 -9.70 -2.87 21.56
C LEU A 155 -8.19 -2.97 21.25
N GLU A 156 -7.54 -1.85 20.89
CA GLU A 156 -6.07 -1.74 20.74
C GLU A 156 -5.34 -2.22 22.00
N ALA A 157 -5.82 -1.83 23.18
CA ALA A 157 -5.32 -2.25 24.48
C ALA A 157 -5.42 -3.77 24.68
N MET A 158 -6.60 -4.36 24.43
CA MET A 158 -6.81 -5.81 24.59
C MET A 158 -5.99 -6.63 23.59
N VAL A 159 -5.92 -6.18 22.34
CA VAL A 159 -5.10 -6.81 21.31
C VAL A 159 -3.61 -6.68 21.63
N ALA A 160 -3.16 -5.53 22.15
CA ALA A 160 -1.77 -5.37 22.58
C ALA A 160 -1.38 -6.38 23.69
N PHE A 161 -2.28 -6.67 24.64
CA PHE A 161 -2.04 -7.75 25.61
C PHE A 161 -1.91 -9.12 24.96
N ARG A 162 -2.69 -9.41 23.90
CA ARG A 162 -2.58 -10.68 23.14
C ARG A 162 -1.25 -10.76 22.39
N ILE A 163 -0.85 -9.69 21.73
CA ILE A 163 0.44 -9.59 21.03
C ILE A 163 1.59 -9.87 22.00
N GLU A 164 1.59 -9.26 23.20
CA GLU A 164 2.66 -9.42 24.20
C GLU A 164 2.69 -10.79 24.88
N ARG A 165 1.64 -11.60 24.69
CA ARG A 165 1.64 -13.01 25.12
C ARG A 165 2.23 -13.95 24.06
N GLN A 166 2.21 -13.54 22.79
CA GLN A 166 2.61 -14.39 21.67
C GLN A 166 3.97 -14.01 21.06
N PHE A 167 4.33 -12.72 21.13
CA PHE A 167 5.55 -12.17 20.57
C PHE A 167 6.44 -11.62 21.68
N THR A 168 7.75 -11.81 21.54
CA THR A 168 8.74 -11.19 22.43
C THR A 168 8.86 -9.70 22.17
N LYS A 169 9.41 -8.93 23.12
CA LYS A 169 9.65 -7.49 22.95
C LYS A 169 10.50 -7.18 21.71
N GLN A 170 11.49 -8.01 21.42
CA GLN A 170 12.32 -7.88 20.23
C GLN A 170 11.51 -8.11 18.95
N GLN A 171 10.68 -9.16 18.90
CA GLN A 171 9.80 -9.42 17.76
C GLN A 171 8.77 -8.30 17.56
N ILE A 172 8.17 -7.79 18.64
CA ILE A 172 7.22 -6.66 18.58
C ILE A 172 7.90 -5.42 17.99
N LEU A 173 9.12 -5.13 18.43
CA LEU A 173 9.87 -3.99 17.94
C LEU A 173 10.30 -4.16 16.48
N GLU A 174 10.75 -5.36 16.08
CA GLU A 174 11.04 -5.70 14.68
C GLU A 174 9.80 -5.53 13.79
N LEU A 175 8.65 -6.05 14.25
CA LEU A 175 7.39 -5.90 13.56
C LEU A 175 6.94 -4.44 13.52
N TYR A 176 7.23 -3.66 14.56
CA TYR A 176 6.89 -2.25 14.58
C TYR A 176 7.73 -1.46 13.56
N VAL A 177 9.07 -1.55 13.63
CA VAL A 177 9.96 -0.76 12.77
C VAL A 177 9.83 -1.08 11.28
N ASN A 178 9.44 -2.32 10.93
CA ASN A 178 9.15 -2.70 9.55
C ASN A 178 7.73 -2.29 9.11
N ARG A 179 6.76 -2.11 10.02
CA ARG A 179 5.36 -1.81 9.65
C ARG A 179 5.04 -0.33 9.51
N ILE A 180 5.70 0.54 10.26
CA ILE A 180 5.35 1.96 10.35
C ILE A 180 5.45 2.65 8.99
N TYR A 181 4.49 3.54 8.71
CA TYR A 181 4.52 4.42 7.56
C TYR A 181 5.41 5.64 7.80
N PHE A 182 6.35 5.90 6.90
CA PHE A 182 7.29 7.03 6.98
C PHE A 182 7.01 8.16 5.98
N GLY A 183 5.96 8.04 5.17
CA GLY A 183 5.61 9.05 4.16
C GLY A 183 5.97 8.62 2.74
N THR A 184 5.39 9.30 1.74
CA THR A 184 5.67 9.05 0.30
C THR A 184 5.54 7.57 -0.08
N GLY A 185 4.50 6.89 0.45
CA GLY A 185 4.28 5.46 0.18
C GLY A 185 5.24 4.50 0.87
N CYS A 186 6.22 4.97 1.65
CA CYS A 186 7.24 4.13 2.28
C CYS A 186 6.79 3.59 3.64
N TYR A 187 6.91 2.27 3.79
CA TYR A 187 6.66 1.55 5.03
C TYR A 187 7.95 0.83 5.45
N GLY A 188 8.26 0.90 6.73
CA GLY A 188 9.46 0.29 7.29
C GLY A 188 10.69 1.19 7.25
N VAL A 189 11.56 1.01 8.24
CA VAL A 189 12.76 1.83 8.44
C VAL A 189 13.79 1.68 7.32
N GLU A 190 13.98 0.48 6.75
CA GLU A 190 14.94 0.26 5.67
C GLU A 190 14.55 1.02 4.42
N THR A 191 13.29 0.88 3.96
CA THR A 191 12.79 1.65 2.83
C THR A 191 12.88 3.16 3.08
N ALA A 192 12.54 3.61 4.29
CA ALA A 192 12.62 5.02 4.64
C ALA A 192 14.08 5.54 4.60
N SER A 193 15.03 4.76 5.12
CA SER A 193 16.45 5.11 5.09
C SER A 193 17.01 5.17 3.66
N GLN A 194 16.66 4.20 2.82
CA GLN A 194 17.03 4.18 1.41
C GLN A 194 16.41 5.34 0.63
N LEU A 195 15.13 5.65 0.90
CA LEU A 195 14.45 6.78 0.25
C LEU A 195 15.06 8.11 0.67
N TYR A 196 15.18 8.38 1.96
CA TYR A 196 15.54 9.71 2.45
C TYR A 196 17.05 9.95 2.42
N PHE A 197 17.87 8.92 2.62
CA PHE A 197 19.33 9.08 2.80
C PHE A 197 20.17 8.23 1.84
N GLY A 198 19.55 7.36 1.02
CA GLY A 198 20.27 6.53 0.05
C GLY A 198 21.14 5.43 0.68
N LYS A 199 20.89 5.04 1.94
CA LYS A 199 21.69 4.06 2.68
C LYS A 199 20.84 3.13 3.54
N SER A 200 21.44 2.02 3.96
CA SER A 200 20.79 1.05 4.86
C SER A 200 20.48 1.64 6.23
N ALA A 201 19.38 1.18 6.86
CA ALA A 201 18.96 1.55 8.20
C ALA A 201 20.03 1.23 9.28
N SER A 202 20.90 0.26 9.04
CA SER A 202 22.07 -0.03 9.88
C SER A 202 23.05 1.14 9.98
N LYS A 203 23.12 2.00 8.95
CA LYS A 203 24.08 3.11 8.81
C LYS A 203 23.49 4.48 9.17
N LEU A 204 22.33 4.49 9.83
CA LEU A 204 21.71 5.73 10.31
C LEU A 204 22.54 6.34 11.44
N ASN A 205 22.94 7.60 11.28
CA ASN A 205 23.56 8.38 12.35
C ASN A 205 22.48 8.95 13.31
N LEU A 206 22.91 9.58 14.39
CA LEU A 206 22.01 10.09 15.43
C LEU A 206 20.99 11.12 14.90
N SER A 207 21.41 12.01 14.00
CA SER A 207 20.53 13.04 13.42
C SER A 207 19.43 12.42 12.55
N GLU A 208 19.80 11.48 11.69
CA GLU A 208 18.89 10.78 10.78
C GLU A 208 17.95 9.83 11.52
N ALA A 209 18.48 9.11 12.51
CA ALA A 209 17.72 8.27 13.42
C ALA A 209 16.62 9.06 14.15
N ALA A 210 16.99 10.19 14.75
CA ALA A 210 16.06 11.08 15.43
C ALA A 210 15.05 11.71 14.45
N LEU A 211 15.48 12.01 13.22
CA LEU A 211 14.59 12.52 12.19
C LEU A 211 13.52 11.49 11.84
N LEU A 212 13.90 10.26 11.48
CA LEU A 212 12.94 9.21 11.12
C LEU A 212 11.98 8.89 12.28
N ALA A 213 12.49 8.78 13.52
CA ALA A 213 11.65 8.60 14.70
C ALA A 213 10.66 9.77 14.89
N GLY A 214 11.08 11.00 14.60
CA GLY A 214 10.23 12.18 14.63
C GLY A 214 9.11 12.20 13.58
N LEU A 215 9.30 11.52 12.44
CA LEU A 215 8.31 11.45 11.38
C LEU A 215 7.08 10.60 11.74
N ILE A 216 7.24 9.60 12.61
CA ILE A 216 6.22 8.56 12.91
C ILE A 216 4.84 9.15 13.21
N ARG A 217 4.78 10.25 13.98
CA ARG A 217 3.52 10.90 14.38
C ARG A 217 2.76 11.52 13.20
N SER A 218 3.45 12.08 12.21
CA SER A 218 2.83 12.79 11.08
C SER A 218 3.74 12.77 9.85
N PRO A 219 3.92 11.59 9.22
CA PRO A 219 4.98 11.38 8.25
C PRO A 219 4.84 12.25 6.99
N ASN A 220 3.62 12.41 6.47
CA ASN A 220 3.37 13.27 5.32
C ASN A 220 3.59 14.76 5.65
N ARG A 221 3.17 15.23 6.83
CA ARG A 221 3.25 16.66 7.21
C ARG A 221 4.69 17.13 7.40
N PHE A 222 5.53 16.26 7.95
CA PHE A 222 6.91 16.57 8.29
C PHE A 222 7.93 15.88 7.37
N SER A 223 7.50 15.43 6.19
CA SER A 223 8.40 14.81 5.22
C SER A 223 9.56 15.75 4.89
N PRO A 224 10.82 15.32 5.02
CA PRO A 224 11.99 16.18 4.75
C PRO A 224 12.10 16.59 3.28
N LEU A 225 11.41 15.91 2.37
CA LEU A 225 11.34 16.27 0.95
C LEU A 225 10.42 17.46 0.67
N ARG A 226 9.42 17.69 1.53
CA ARG A 226 8.39 18.73 1.34
C ARG A 226 8.46 19.83 2.39
N ASN A 227 8.86 19.49 3.61
CA ASN A 227 8.93 20.37 4.76
C ASN A 227 10.21 20.10 5.58
N PRO A 228 11.38 20.54 5.10
CA PRO A 228 12.67 20.31 5.77
C PRO A 228 12.72 20.95 7.16
N GLU A 229 12.15 22.14 7.33
CA GLU A 229 12.12 22.86 8.62
C GLU A 229 11.27 22.11 9.65
N GLY A 230 10.08 21.65 9.24
CA GLY A 230 9.22 20.81 10.06
C GLY A 230 9.88 19.49 10.46
N ALA A 231 10.61 18.86 9.53
CA ALA A 231 11.39 17.66 9.82
C ALA A 231 12.50 17.94 10.85
N ALA A 232 13.21 19.07 10.72
CA ALA A 232 14.24 19.50 11.66
C ALA A 232 13.66 19.73 13.06
N MET A 233 12.49 20.37 13.17
CA MET A 233 11.80 20.55 14.44
C MET A 233 11.45 19.21 15.10
N GLN A 234 10.91 18.24 14.35
CA GLN A 234 10.60 16.92 14.89
C GLN A 234 11.85 16.16 15.33
N ARG A 235 12.91 16.20 14.53
CA ARG A 235 14.22 15.64 14.89
C ARG A 235 14.75 16.25 16.20
N ASN A 236 14.75 17.58 16.30
CA ASN A 236 15.29 18.27 17.47
C ASN A 236 14.49 17.91 18.73
N ALA A 237 13.16 17.83 18.63
CA ALA A 237 12.31 17.41 19.75
C ALA A 237 12.62 15.98 20.22
N VAL A 238 12.95 15.05 19.30
CA VAL A 238 13.41 13.70 19.65
C VAL A 238 14.75 13.76 20.38
N LEU A 239 15.72 14.50 19.85
CA LEU A 239 17.05 14.66 20.47
C LEU A 239 16.96 15.26 21.88
N ASP A 240 16.14 16.30 22.07
CA ASP A 240 15.91 16.93 23.38
C ASP A 240 15.30 15.94 24.37
N ARG A 241 14.36 15.11 23.89
CA ARG A 241 13.77 14.05 24.71
C ARG A 241 14.81 12.99 25.09
N MET A 242 15.71 12.62 24.18
CA MET A 242 16.80 11.68 24.44
C MET A 242 17.78 12.22 25.48
N VAL A 243 18.09 13.52 25.46
CA VAL A 243 18.89 14.19 26.51
C VAL A 243 18.16 14.16 27.85
N ALA A 244 16.86 14.50 27.87
CA ALA A 244 16.06 14.53 29.10
C ALA A 244 15.95 13.15 29.77
N LEU A 245 15.97 12.07 28.97
CA LEU A 245 16.02 10.68 29.45
C LEU A 245 17.44 10.15 29.65
N LYS A 246 18.47 11.00 29.51
CA LYS A 246 19.89 10.66 29.67
C LYS A 246 20.36 9.53 28.74
N ARG A 247 19.79 9.44 27.54
CA ARG A 247 20.18 8.47 26.50
C ARG A 247 21.36 8.92 25.65
N ILE A 248 21.53 10.23 25.53
CA ILE A 248 22.65 10.90 24.86
C ILE A 248 23.11 12.10 25.68
N SER A 249 24.34 12.56 25.45
CA SER A 249 24.83 13.79 26.07
C SER A 249 24.25 15.04 25.39
N PRO A 250 24.17 16.19 26.09
CA PRO A 250 23.79 17.46 25.46
C PRO A 250 24.69 17.83 24.27
N ALA A 251 26.00 17.54 24.36
CA ALA A 251 26.94 17.80 23.27
C ALA A 251 26.62 16.97 22.01
N GLN A 252 26.33 15.68 22.17
CA GLN A 252 25.91 14.81 21.05
C GLN A 252 24.61 15.30 20.40
N ALA A 253 23.66 15.77 21.21
CA ALA A 253 22.40 16.31 20.71
C ALA A 253 22.63 17.58 19.88
N GLU A 254 23.42 18.54 20.39
CA GLU A 254 23.72 19.78 19.66
C GLU A 254 24.48 19.53 18.36
N GLU A 255 25.41 18.58 18.34
CA GLU A 255 26.10 18.19 17.12
C GLU A 255 25.16 17.56 16.08
N ALA A 256 24.28 16.65 16.52
CA ALA A 256 23.27 16.06 15.64
C ALA A 256 22.25 17.08 15.10
N LYS A 257 21.91 18.12 15.88
CA LYS A 257 21.02 19.21 15.43
C LYS A 257 21.67 20.07 14.34
N ARG A 258 22.99 20.27 14.39
CA ARG A 258 23.76 21.05 13.40
C ARG A 258 23.91 20.35 12.05
N THR A 259 23.75 19.02 12.01
CA THR A 259 23.78 18.26 10.75
C THR A 259 22.66 18.75 9.83
N LYS A 260 23.01 19.20 8.61
CA LYS A 260 22.02 19.58 7.60
C LYS A 260 21.25 18.34 7.14
N ILE A 261 19.92 18.47 7.01
CA ILE A 261 19.07 17.42 6.45
C ILE A 261 19.27 17.42 4.93
N ALA A 262 20.24 16.65 4.45
CA ALA A 262 20.43 16.42 3.03
C ALA A 262 19.64 15.17 2.63
N ALA A 263 18.35 15.36 2.33
CA ALA A 263 17.56 14.27 1.76
C ALA A 263 18.09 13.96 0.36
N HIS A 264 18.54 12.73 0.14
CA HIS A 264 19.01 12.24 -1.16
C HIS A 264 17.97 11.27 -1.70
N PRO A 265 16.86 11.75 -2.28
CA PRO A 265 15.83 10.88 -2.81
C PRO A 265 16.42 10.03 -3.92
N LYS A 266 16.64 8.74 -3.66
CA LYS A 266 16.69 7.76 -4.75
C LYS A 266 15.31 7.77 -5.40
N ARG A 267 15.27 8.06 -6.71
CA ARG A 267 14.05 7.86 -7.50
C ARG A 267 13.69 6.37 -7.42
N LEU A 268 12.71 6.05 -6.60
CA LEU A 268 12.12 4.72 -6.64
C LEU A 268 11.39 4.59 -7.98
N PRO A 269 11.55 3.47 -8.71
CA PRO A 269 10.75 3.24 -9.92
C PRO A 269 9.27 3.37 -9.58
N PHE A 270 8.58 4.25 -10.33
CA PHE A 270 7.14 4.45 -10.23
C PHE A 270 6.39 3.16 -10.58
N ILE A 271 5.17 2.99 -10.08
CA ILE A 271 4.23 2.01 -10.63
C ILE A 271 4.01 2.42 -12.09
N GLN A 272 4.40 1.58 -13.04
CA GLN A 272 3.90 1.73 -14.39
C GLN A 272 2.53 1.05 -14.44
N GLU A 273 1.48 1.83 -14.69
CA GLU A 273 0.17 1.31 -15.05
C GLU A 273 0.10 1.28 -16.58
N ASN A 274 0.19 0.10 -17.17
CA ASN A 274 0.16 -0.09 -18.62
C ASN A 274 -0.41 -1.48 -18.97
N TYR A 275 -0.74 -1.68 -20.25
CA TYR A 275 -1.33 -2.93 -20.72
C TYR A 275 -0.43 -4.17 -20.50
N ALA A 276 0.89 -4.01 -20.51
CA ALA A 276 1.82 -5.11 -20.24
C ALA A 276 1.74 -5.55 -18.77
N MET A 277 1.60 -4.61 -17.83
CA MET A 277 1.42 -4.89 -16.41
C MET A 277 0.07 -5.55 -16.11
N ASP A 278 -0.99 -5.19 -16.84
CA ASP A 278 -2.27 -5.90 -16.76
C ASP A 278 -2.16 -7.34 -17.24
N ALA A 279 -1.37 -7.60 -18.28
CA ALA A 279 -1.10 -8.95 -18.74
C ALA A 279 -0.30 -9.75 -17.69
N VAL A 280 0.73 -9.14 -17.09
CA VAL A 280 1.48 -9.75 -15.97
C VAL A 280 0.54 -10.09 -14.81
N GLN A 281 -0.35 -9.16 -14.40
CA GLN A 281 -1.31 -9.41 -13.33
C GLN A 281 -2.29 -10.52 -13.68
N ARG A 282 -2.80 -10.55 -14.92
CA ARG A 282 -3.69 -11.61 -15.40
C ARG A 282 -3.01 -12.97 -15.32
N ASP A 283 -1.77 -13.07 -15.78
CA ASP A 283 -1.03 -14.33 -15.82
C ASP A 283 -0.66 -14.78 -14.39
N LEU A 284 -0.32 -13.85 -13.48
CA LEU A 284 -0.14 -14.15 -12.06
C LEU A 284 -1.41 -14.73 -11.41
N ASN A 285 -2.58 -14.20 -11.74
CA ASN A 285 -3.86 -14.69 -11.21
C ASN A 285 -4.19 -16.12 -11.68
N GLN A 286 -3.53 -16.64 -12.73
CA GLN A 286 -3.65 -18.04 -13.15
C GLN A 286 -2.71 -18.96 -12.37
N LEU A 287 -1.63 -18.42 -11.81
CA LEU A 287 -0.58 -19.16 -11.14
C LEU A 287 -0.73 -19.15 -9.61
N LEU A 288 -1.25 -18.06 -9.05
CA LEU A 288 -1.30 -17.79 -7.62
C LEU A 288 -2.70 -17.37 -7.18
N THR A 289 -3.04 -17.65 -5.93
CA THR A 289 -4.27 -17.10 -5.33
C THR A 289 -4.11 -15.61 -5.03
N GLN A 290 -5.23 -14.88 -4.96
CA GLN A 290 -5.21 -13.45 -4.64
C GLN A 290 -4.50 -13.17 -3.31
N ASP A 291 -4.72 -14.01 -2.29
CA ASP A 291 -4.05 -13.88 -0.99
C ASP A 291 -2.52 -14.00 -1.12
N GLN A 292 -2.00 -14.88 -1.99
CA GLN A 292 -0.56 -15.03 -2.20
C GLN A 292 0.05 -13.81 -2.90
N ILE A 293 -0.69 -13.21 -3.84
CA ILE A 293 -0.28 -11.98 -4.53
C ILE A 293 -0.31 -10.81 -3.55
N ASP A 294 -1.37 -10.68 -2.76
CA ASP A 294 -1.56 -9.61 -1.78
C ASP A 294 -0.58 -9.70 -0.59
N ASN A 295 -0.18 -10.92 -0.23
CA ASN A 295 0.88 -11.19 0.73
C ASN A 295 2.25 -10.66 0.30
N GLY A 296 2.42 -10.27 -0.97
CA GLY A 296 3.57 -9.49 -1.39
C GLY A 296 4.89 -10.25 -1.45
N GLY A 297 5.97 -9.53 -1.72
CA GLY A 297 7.34 -10.08 -1.69
C GLY A 297 7.72 -10.96 -2.88
N LEU A 298 6.87 -11.03 -3.91
CA LEU A 298 7.16 -11.81 -5.12
C LEU A 298 8.26 -11.12 -5.94
N SER A 299 9.18 -11.93 -6.46
CA SER A 299 10.11 -11.54 -7.52
C SER A 299 9.64 -12.14 -8.83
N ILE A 300 9.01 -11.31 -9.66
CA ILE A 300 8.33 -11.73 -10.89
C ILE A 300 9.24 -11.42 -12.08
N TYR A 301 9.83 -12.45 -12.67
CA TYR A 301 10.69 -12.32 -13.84
C TYR A 301 9.85 -12.44 -15.10
N THR A 302 9.93 -11.44 -15.98
CA THR A 302 9.14 -11.38 -17.21
C THR A 302 10.03 -11.36 -18.44
N THR A 303 9.43 -11.56 -19.61
CA THR A 303 10.12 -11.44 -20.90
C THR A 303 10.08 -10.03 -21.48
N LEU A 304 9.44 -9.09 -20.78
CA LEU A 304 9.22 -7.72 -21.23
C LEU A 304 10.56 -7.00 -21.42
N ASP A 305 10.67 -6.24 -22.51
CA ASP A 305 11.81 -5.41 -22.82
C ASP A 305 11.34 -3.94 -22.82
N PRO A 306 11.84 -3.09 -21.88
CA PRO A 306 11.45 -1.69 -21.79
C PRO A 306 11.73 -0.89 -23.06
N ALA A 307 12.83 -1.17 -23.76
CA ALA A 307 13.20 -0.46 -24.97
C ALA A 307 12.24 -0.81 -26.12
N VAL A 308 11.93 -2.10 -26.28
CA VAL A 308 10.97 -2.57 -27.28
C VAL A 308 9.56 -2.09 -26.95
N GLN A 309 9.17 -2.10 -25.68
CA GLN A 309 7.87 -1.58 -25.22
C GLN A 309 7.68 -0.11 -25.60
N ASN A 310 8.68 0.74 -25.29
CA ASN A 310 8.63 2.15 -25.61
C ASN A 310 8.61 2.40 -27.12
N ALA A 311 9.43 1.66 -27.89
CA ALA A 311 9.44 1.75 -29.34
C ALA A 311 8.10 1.34 -29.96
N ALA A 312 7.48 0.26 -29.48
CA ALA A 312 6.18 -0.20 -29.94
C ALA A 312 5.07 0.83 -29.66
N GLN A 313 5.06 1.42 -28.46
CA GLN A 313 4.09 2.45 -28.10
C GLN A 313 4.26 3.71 -28.97
N GLN A 314 5.51 4.16 -29.17
CA GLN A 314 5.80 5.31 -30.00
C GLN A 314 5.43 5.07 -31.47
N ALA A 315 5.76 3.89 -32.01
CA ALA A 315 5.43 3.51 -33.37
C ALA A 315 3.92 3.48 -33.62
N LEU A 316 3.15 2.89 -32.68
CA LEU A 316 1.70 2.88 -32.73
C LEU A 316 1.14 4.31 -32.75
N GLU A 317 1.53 5.15 -31.80
CA GLU A 317 1.01 6.51 -31.71
C GLU A 317 1.37 7.35 -32.94
N THR A 318 2.60 7.23 -33.44
CA THR A 318 3.08 7.93 -34.63
C THR A 318 2.26 7.54 -35.85
N GLN A 319 2.05 6.24 -36.07
CA GLN A 319 1.35 5.74 -37.24
C GLN A 319 -0.15 6.05 -37.21
N LEU A 320 -0.81 5.91 -36.07
CA LEU A 320 -2.24 6.22 -35.95
C LEU A 320 -2.49 7.73 -36.09
N THR A 321 -1.62 8.56 -35.51
CA THR A 321 -1.67 10.01 -35.71
C THR A 321 -1.50 10.35 -37.20
N LYS A 322 -0.57 9.70 -37.91
CA LYS A 322 -0.39 9.92 -39.35
C LYS A 322 -1.64 9.58 -40.15
N ILE A 323 -2.35 8.50 -39.79
CA ILE A 323 -3.63 8.11 -40.43
C ILE A 323 -4.72 9.16 -40.15
N GLU A 324 -4.82 9.62 -38.90
CA GLU A 324 -5.77 10.65 -38.49
C GLU A 324 -5.61 11.99 -39.25
N HIS A 325 -4.41 12.29 -39.76
CA HIS A 325 -4.12 13.50 -40.56
C HIS A 325 -4.36 13.34 -42.06
N GLN A 326 -4.78 12.16 -42.54
CA GLN A 326 -5.06 11.96 -43.97
C GLN A 326 -6.37 12.66 -44.35
N SER A 327 -6.42 13.21 -45.57
CA SER A 327 -7.58 13.99 -46.06
C SER A 327 -8.87 13.20 -46.17
N ASN A 328 -8.78 11.87 -46.30
CA ASN A 328 -9.90 10.94 -46.38
C ASN A 328 -10.30 10.33 -45.02
N PHE A 329 -9.69 10.78 -43.92
CA PHE A 329 -10.05 10.33 -42.58
C PHE A 329 -11.23 11.16 -42.04
N HIS A 330 -12.39 10.52 -41.83
CA HIS A 330 -13.63 11.20 -41.44
C HIS A 330 -14.16 10.79 -40.04
N HIS A 331 -13.32 10.18 -39.21
CA HIS A 331 -13.67 9.75 -37.85
C HIS A 331 -13.16 10.74 -36.79
N PRO A 332 -13.67 10.68 -35.54
CA PRO A 332 -13.16 11.53 -34.45
C PRO A 332 -11.66 11.35 -34.22
N LEU A 333 -10.99 12.47 -33.93
CA LEU A 333 -9.55 12.51 -33.66
C LEU A 333 -9.28 12.34 -32.16
N LYS A 334 -8.23 11.61 -31.80
CA LYS A 334 -7.77 11.51 -30.39
C LYS A 334 -7.50 12.89 -29.78
N ALA A 335 -6.91 13.81 -30.53
CA ALA A 335 -6.58 15.15 -30.06
C ALA A 335 -7.80 15.97 -29.60
N ASN A 336 -9.00 15.64 -30.10
CA ASN A 336 -10.24 16.34 -29.76
C ASN A 336 -11.01 15.63 -28.62
N TYR A 337 -10.55 14.47 -28.17
CA TYR A 337 -11.23 13.71 -27.12
C TYR A 337 -10.90 14.27 -25.75
N HIS A 338 -11.94 14.51 -24.96
CA HIS A 338 -11.84 14.99 -23.59
C HIS A 338 -12.56 13.97 -22.69
N PRO A 339 -11.84 13.33 -21.75
CA PRO A 339 -12.46 12.35 -20.86
C PRO A 339 -13.48 13.02 -19.93
N PRO A 340 -14.60 12.36 -19.62
CA PRO A 340 -15.64 12.90 -18.74
C PRO A 340 -15.13 13.09 -17.30
N GLU A 341 -15.54 14.16 -16.61
CA GLU A 341 -15.05 14.54 -15.26
C GLU A 341 -15.28 13.46 -14.18
N ASN A 342 -16.27 12.59 -14.40
CA ASN A 342 -16.66 11.47 -13.53
C ASN A 342 -15.78 10.21 -13.69
N GLY A 343 -14.74 10.22 -14.54
CA GLY A 343 -13.64 9.25 -14.50
C GLY A 343 -13.95 7.84 -15.02
N GLU A 344 -15.19 7.56 -15.44
CA GLU A 344 -15.51 6.34 -16.18
C GLU A 344 -15.23 6.58 -17.66
N GLY A 345 -14.02 6.25 -18.09
CA GLY A 345 -13.68 6.15 -19.51
C GLY A 345 -14.56 5.10 -20.18
N ASP A 346 -15.11 5.46 -21.34
CA ASP A 346 -15.91 4.55 -22.15
C ASP A 346 -15.06 3.32 -22.57
N SER A 347 -15.65 2.13 -22.57
CA SER A 347 -14.97 0.93 -23.11
C SER A 347 -14.73 1.07 -24.61
N SER A 348 -15.54 1.88 -25.29
CA SER A 348 -15.40 2.27 -26.69
C SER A 348 -14.77 3.66 -26.80
N MET A 349 -13.53 3.71 -27.29
CA MET A 349 -12.91 5.01 -27.63
C MET A 349 -13.52 5.51 -28.95
N PRO A 350 -13.93 6.79 -29.03
CA PRO A 350 -14.58 7.33 -30.23
C PRO A 350 -13.60 7.61 -31.38
N TYR A 351 -12.30 7.52 -31.12
CA TYR A 351 -11.22 7.79 -32.08
C TYR A 351 -10.49 6.50 -32.49
N LEU A 352 -9.61 6.62 -33.49
CA LEU A 352 -8.86 5.49 -34.03
C LEU A 352 -7.95 4.87 -32.97
N GLU A 353 -8.08 3.56 -32.81
CA GLU A 353 -7.32 2.75 -31.86
C GLU A 353 -6.46 1.70 -32.56
N GLY A 354 -5.53 1.12 -31.82
CA GLY A 354 -4.72 0.01 -32.31
C GLY A 354 -4.05 -0.77 -31.19
N ALA A 355 -3.37 -1.85 -31.56
CA ALA A 355 -2.67 -2.73 -30.64
C ALA A 355 -1.38 -3.22 -31.28
N VAL A 356 -0.37 -3.48 -30.45
CA VAL A 356 0.92 -4.05 -30.86
C VAL A 356 1.30 -5.13 -29.88
N VAL A 357 1.67 -6.30 -30.40
CA VAL A 357 2.32 -7.37 -29.63
C VAL A 357 3.63 -7.69 -30.32
N VAL A 358 4.73 -7.65 -29.57
CA VAL A 358 6.05 -8.05 -30.07
C VAL A 358 6.45 -9.32 -29.33
N ILE A 359 6.74 -10.36 -30.10
CA ILE A 359 7.07 -11.70 -29.61
C ILE A 359 8.49 -12.04 -30.02
N ASP A 360 9.20 -12.69 -29.12
CA ASP A 360 10.46 -13.35 -29.40
C ASP A 360 10.20 -14.66 -30.15
N ASN A 361 10.68 -14.77 -31.40
CA ASN A 361 10.34 -15.91 -32.27
C ASN A 361 10.87 -17.25 -31.75
N GLU A 362 11.98 -17.26 -31.00
CA GLU A 362 12.60 -18.50 -30.49
C GLU A 362 11.88 -18.99 -29.24
N SER A 363 11.65 -18.11 -28.26
CA SER A 363 11.07 -18.49 -26.97
C SER A 363 9.54 -18.38 -26.92
N GLY A 364 8.92 -17.64 -27.84
CA GLY A 364 7.52 -17.24 -27.76
C GLY A 364 7.23 -16.18 -26.68
N GLY A 365 8.28 -15.65 -26.03
CA GLY A 365 8.15 -14.65 -24.97
C GLY A 365 7.65 -13.30 -25.49
N ILE A 366 6.74 -12.66 -24.76
CA ILE A 366 6.24 -11.33 -25.10
C ILE A 366 7.30 -10.29 -24.70
N ARG A 367 7.84 -9.56 -25.67
CA ARG A 367 8.80 -8.46 -25.47
C ARG A 367 8.10 -7.13 -25.23
N ALA A 368 6.98 -6.90 -25.93
CA ALA A 368 6.17 -5.71 -25.73
C ALA A 368 4.69 -6.02 -25.96
N LEU A 369 3.84 -5.33 -25.19
CA LEU A 369 2.39 -5.44 -25.28
C LEU A 369 1.75 -4.06 -25.13
N VAL A 370 1.12 -3.59 -26.20
CA VAL A 370 0.40 -2.31 -26.28
C VAL A 370 -1.05 -2.61 -26.66
N GLY A 371 -1.98 -2.36 -25.75
CA GLY A 371 -3.40 -2.68 -25.91
C GLY A 371 -4.28 -1.52 -26.40
N GLY A 372 -3.69 -0.33 -26.61
CA GLY A 372 -4.41 0.89 -26.98
C GLY A 372 -3.48 2.10 -26.97
N ARG A 373 -4.00 3.26 -27.41
CA ARG A 373 -3.22 4.51 -27.52
C ARG A 373 -2.98 5.23 -26.21
N ASP A 374 -3.89 5.13 -25.25
CA ASP A 374 -3.78 5.77 -23.95
C ASP A 374 -4.43 4.90 -22.87
N TYR A 375 -3.58 4.34 -22.00
CA TYR A 375 -4.00 3.48 -20.90
C TYR A 375 -4.88 4.20 -19.86
N ALA A 376 -4.62 5.49 -19.62
CA ALA A 376 -5.38 6.28 -18.64
C ALA A 376 -6.80 6.57 -19.15
N GLN A 377 -7.00 6.65 -20.47
CA GLN A 377 -8.30 6.87 -21.09
C GLN A 377 -9.08 5.55 -21.29
N SER A 378 -8.39 4.47 -21.67
CA SER A 378 -9.01 3.17 -21.92
C SER A 378 -8.15 2.03 -21.39
N LYS A 379 -8.62 1.38 -20.32
CA LYS A 379 -7.99 0.14 -19.80
C LYS A 379 -8.34 -1.10 -20.64
N PHE A 380 -9.15 -0.96 -21.69
CA PHE A 380 -9.53 -2.07 -22.56
C PHE A 380 -8.33 -2.52 -23.41
N ASN A 381 -7.84 -3.74 -23.13
CA ASN A 381 -6.65 -4.29 -23.79
C ASN A 381 -7.00 -4.99 -25.11
N ARG A 382 -6.79 -4.29 -26.24
CA ARG A 382 -7.09 -4.80 -27.59
C ARG A 382 -6.09 -5.83 -28.11
N ALA A 383 -4.94 -5.99 -27.44
CA ALA A 383 -3.92 -6.95 -27.82
C ALA A 383 -4.21 -8.38 -27.35
N LEU A 384 -5.18 -8.56 -26.45
CA LEU A 384 -5.45 -9.85 -25.79
C LEU A 384 -6.92 -10.26 -25.93
N ALA A 385 -7.15 -11.58 -25.87
CA ALA A 385 -8.49 -12.15 -25.80
C ALA A 385 -9.25 -11.61 -24.56
N PRO A 386 -10.58 -11.41 -24.63
CA PRO A 386 -11.50 -11.88 -25.70
C PRO A 386 -11.64 -10.92 -26.89
N THR A 387 -10.78 -9.91 -27.04
CA THR A 387 -10.86 -8.98 -28.17
C THR A 387 -10.53 -9.71 -29.48
N ASN A 388 -11.57 -10.11 -30.22
CA ASN A 388 -11.41 -10.79 -31.49
C ASN A 388 -11.71 -9.82 -32.64
N ARG A 389 -10.82 -9.80 -33.64
CA ARG A 389 -11.01 -9.11 -34.92
C ARG A 389 -10.86 -10.12 -36.03
N GLN A 390 -11.56 -9.90 -37.14
CA GLN A 390 -11.37 -10.71 -38.34
C GLN A 390 -9.94 -10.51 -38.85
N LEU A 391 -9.19 -11.61 -39.02
CA LEU A 391 -7.79 -11.59 -39.46
C LEU A 391 -7.64 -11.19 -40.94
N GLY A 392 -8.70 -11.34 -41.73
CA GLY A 392 -8.69 -11.09 -43.16
C GLY A 392 -7.58 -11.87 -43.88
N SER A 393 -6.93 -11.23 -44.85
CA SER A 393 -5.86 -11.84 -45.65
C SER A 393 -4.63 -12.26 -44.83
N ALA A 394 -4.47 -11.81 -43.58
CA ALA A 394 -3.36 -12.25 -42.73
C ALA A 394 -3.44 -13.75 -42.38
N PHE A 395 -4.58 -14.41 -42.62
CA PHE A 395 -4.73 -15.87 -42.45
C PHE A 395 -4.14 -16.69 -43.60
N LYS A 396 -3.95 -16.10 -44.80
CA LYS A 396 -3.49 -16.82 -46.00
C LYS A 396 -2.19 -17.63 -45.80
N PRO A 397 -1.16 -17.15 -45.07
CA PRO A 397 0.05 -17.94 -44.84
C PRO A 397 -0.20 -19.32 -44.20
N PHE A 398 -1.22 -19.47 -43.35
CA PHE A 398 -1.57 -20.76 -42.75
C PHE A 398 -2.15 -21.73 -43.79
N VAL A 399 -2.94 -21.22 -44.74
CA VAL A 399 -3.47 -22.02 -45.86
C VAL A 399 -2.33 -22.50 -46.76
N TYR A 400 -1.40 -21.60 -47.12
CA TYR A 400 -0.24 -21.98 -47.91
C TYR A 400 0.69 -22.95 -47.18
N ALA A 401 0.89 -22.78 -45.87
CA ALA A 401 1.67 -23.72 -45.07
C ALA A 401 1.10 -25.14 -45.14
N ILE A 402 -0.22 -25.29 -45.01
CA ILE A 402 -0.89 -26.59 -45.17
C ILE A 402 -0.66 -27.12 -46.59
N ALA A 403 -0.90 -26.31 -47.62
CA ALA A 403 -0.69 -26.74 -49.00
C ALA A 403 0.75 -27.25 -49.26
N PHE A 404 1.75 -26.55 -48.72
CA PHE A 404 3.15 -26.96 -48.84
C PHE A 404 3.46 -28.24 -48.06
N THR A 405 2.89 -28.43 -46.88
CA THR A 405 3.03 -29.71 -46.14
C THR A 405 2.39 -30.89 -46.87
N HIS A 406 1.40 -30.64 -47.72
CA HIS A 406 0.76 -31.63 -48.57
C HIS A 406 1.41 -31.78 -49.96
N GLY A 407 2.60 -31.20 -50.17
CA GLY A 407 3.40 -31.42 -51.37
C GLY A 407 3.22 -30.38 -52.48
N LEU A 408 2.41 -29.34 -52.28
CA LEU A 408 2.40 -28.20 -53.20
C LEU A 408 3.76 -27.48 -53.12
N LEU A 409 4.37 -27.17 -54.26
CA LEU A 409 5.63 -26.44 -54.30
C LEU A 409 5.38 -24.93 -54.38
N PRO A 410 6.26 -24.08 -53.84
CA PRO A 410 6.11 -22.61 -53.94
C PRO A 410 5.96 -22.07 -55.38
N GLY A 411 6.49 -22.79 -56.37
CA GLY A 411 6.37 -22.45 -57.80
C GLY A 411 5.21 -23.12 -58.52
N GLY A 412 4.32 -23.84 -57.82
CA GLY A 412 3.15 -24.48 -58.41
C GLY A 412 2.14 -23.46 -58.90
N ALA A 413 1.63 -23.63 -60.12
CA ALA A 413 0.56 -22.80 -60.64
C ALA A 413 -0.77 -23.15 -59.95
N ILE A 414 -1.55 -22.12 -59.61
CA ILE A 414 -2.91 -22.24 -59.07
C ILE A 414 -3.83 -21.45 -59.99
N SER A 415 -5.02 -21.98 -60.26
CA SER A 415 -6.04 -21.26 -61.02
C SER A 415 -6.53 -20.05 -60.23
N ASP A 416 -6.52 -18.88 -60.87
CA ASP A 416 -7.13 -17.62 -60.39
C ASP A 416 -8.41 -17.30 -61.19
N GLY A 417 -9.05 -18.36 -61.73
CA GLY A 417 -10.33 -18.22 -62.42
C GLY A 417 -11.50 -18.03 -61.44
N PRO A 418 -12.68 -17.56 -61.91
CA PRO A 418 -13.84 -17.34 -61.07
C PRO A 418 -14.32 -18.63 -60.39
N ILE A 419 -14.42 -18.60 -59.07
CA ILE A 419 -14.93 -19.72 -58.26
C ILE A 419 -16.45 -19.71 -58.29
N GLN A 420 -17.06 -20.81 -58.72
CA GLN A 420 -18.51 -20.94 -58.85
C GLN A 420 -19.18 -21.40 -57.55
N PRO A 421 -20.46 -21.02 -57.32
CA PRO A 421 -21.26 -21.59 -56.24
C PRO A 421 -21.28 -23.13 -56.27
N GLY A 422 -20.94 -23.76 -55.14
CA GLY A 422 -20.86 -25.22 -55.02
C GLY A 422 -19.54 -25.85 -55.50
N GLU A 423 -18.58 -25.07 -56.02
CA GLU A 423 -17.26 -25.58 -56.42
C GLU A 423 -16.41 -26.01 -55.22
N ILE A 424 -16.50 -25.26 -54.11
CA ILE A 424 -15.81 -25.59 -52.86
C ILE A 424 -16.77 -26.36 -51.96
N ASP A 425 -16.38 -27.60 -51.62
CA ASP A 425 -17.16 -28.45 -50.73
C ASP A 425 -17.36 -27.80 -49.36
N GLY A 426 -18.60 -27.83 -48.86
CA GLY A 426 -19.01 -27.14 -47.63
C GLY A 426 -19.14 -25.62 -47.71
N ALA A 427 -18.82 -24.96 -48.84
CA ALA A 427 -18.92 -23.50 -48.97
C ALA A 427 -20.28 -22.99 -49.50
N GLY A 428 -21.21 -23.89 -49.81
CA GLY A 428 -22.57 -23.52 -50.27
C GLY A 428 -22.54 -22.60 -51.50
N ASN A 429 -23.23 -21.46 -51.42
CA ASN A 429 -23.34 -20.50 -52.52
C ASN A 429 -22.21 -19.44 -52.53
N TRP A 430 -21.09 -19.70 -51.87
CA TRP A 430 -19.99 -18.74 -51.79
C TRP A 430 -19.31 -18.55 -53.16
N SER A 431 -19.16 -17.29 -53.58
CA SER A 431 -18.55 -16.87 -54.85
C SER A 431 -17.64 -15.67 -54.58
N PRO A 432 -16.41 -15.88 -54.08
CA PRO A 432 -15.49 -14.79 -53.76
C PRO A 432 -14.97 -14.11 -55.03
N ALA A 433 -14.55 -12.87 -54.87
CA ALA A 433 -13.82 -12.09 -55.88
C ALA A 433 -12.52 -11.55 -55.28
N ASN A 434 -11.56 -11.23 -56.14
CA ASN A 434 -10.32 -10.59 -55.74
C ASN A 434 -10.56 -9.14 -55.30
N SER A 435 -9.60 -8.57 -54.56
CA SER A 435 -9.73 -7.22 -54.02
C SER A 435 -9.77 -6.12 -55.07
N ASP A 436 -9.30 -6.42 -56.28
CA ASP A 436 -9.35 -5.54 -57.45
C ASP A 436 -10.64 -5.71 -58.28
N GLY A 437 -11.53 -6.61 -57.85
CA GLY A 437 -12.80 -6.89 -58.52
C GLY A 437 -12.70 -7.91 -59.66
N THR A 438 -11.58 -8.64 -59.78
CA THR A 438 -11.45 -9.78 -60.71
C THR A 438 -12.03 -11.08 -60.15
#